data_AF-G8Z9L6-F1
#
_entry.id   AF-G8Z9L6-F1
#
_cell.length_a   1.000
_cell.length_b   1.000
_cell.length_c   1.000
_cell.angle_alpha   90.00
_cell.angle_beta   90.00
_cell.angle_gamma   90.00
#
_symmetry.space_group_name_H-M   'P 1'
#
loop_
_entity.id
_entity.type
_entity.pdbx_description
1 polymer ?
#
loop_
_entity_poly.entity_id
_entity_poly.type
_entity_poly.pdbx_seq_one_letter_code
_entity_poly.pdbx_strand_id
1 'polypeptide(L)'
;GVDFSHEGPGFVTWHRFHLLQLERDMQDMLGDPTFALPYWNFAIGGSDCDICTDDLVGARSTFDINSISSNSVFSQWRVICESVDDYDSLGTVCNNTETSPIRRNPAGNVARPMVQRLPEPRDVLDCLELNAFDTPPYYSTSSESFRNTIEGYSAPQGTYDPVVRSLHNLAHLFLNGTGGQTHLSPNDPIFVLLHTFTDAVFDEWLRRHQPGEVVYPEENAPIGHNRRFNMV
;
A
#
# COMPACT_ATOMS: atom_id res chain seq x y z
N GLY A 1 3.51 -9.99 -14.76
CA GLY A 1 4.10 -11.02 -13.89
C GLY A 1 2.98 -11.74 -13.17
N VAL A 2 3.31 -12.55 -12.18
CA VAL A 2 2.34 -13.05 -11.19
C VAL A 2 2.51 -12.22 -9.93
N ASP A 3 1.40 -11.89 -9.27
CA ASP A 3 1.38 -11.25 -7.96
C ASP A 3 0.38 -12.03 -7.08
N PHE A 4 0.72 -12.27 -5.83
CA PHE A 4 -0.10 -13.05 -4.87
C PHE A 4 -0.79 -12.15 -3.85
N SER A 5 -0.49 -10.86 -3.83
CA SER A 5 -0.95 -9.90 -2.84
C SER A 5 -1.48 -8.59 -3.44
N HIS A 6 -1.36 -8.39 -4.76
CA HIS A 6 -1.90 -7.24 -5.49
C HIS A 6 -2.63 -7.68 -6.76
N GLU A 7 -3.33 -6.74 -7.38
CA GLU A 7 -4.08 -6.89 -8.62
C GLU A 7 -5.14 -7.98 -8.59
N GLY A 8 -5.73 -8.24 -7.42
CA GLY A 8 -6.79 -9.24 -7.30
C GLY A 8 -7.47 -9.27 -5.92
N PRO A 9 -8.56 -10.05 -5.76
CA PRO A 9 -9.42 -10.08 -4.57
C PRO A 9 -8.69 -10.21 -3.23
N GLY A 10 -7.59 -10.98 -3.20
CA GLY A 10 -6.75 -11.18 -2.02
C GLY A 10 -6.03 -9.93 -1.49
N PHE A 11 -6.00 -8.81 -2.23
CA PHE A 11 -5.22 -7.62 -1.88
C PHE A 11 -5.48 -7.11 -0.45
N VAL A 12 -6.73 -6.80 -0.11
CA VAL A 12 -7.07 -6.22 1.20
C VAL A 12 -6.90 -7.24 2.33
N THR A 13 -7.19 -8.52 2.10
CA THR A 13 -7.05 -9.57 3.12
C THR A 13 -5.61 -9.93 3.40
N TRP A 14 -4.77 -9.95 2.35
CA TRP A 14 -3.34 -10.20 2.48
C TRP A 14 -2.67 -9.10 3.30
N HIS A 15 -2.94 -7.84 2.97
CA HIS A 15 -2.40 -6.70 3.71
C HIS A 15 -2.96 -6.59 5.14
N ARG A 16 -4.23 -6.92 5.37
CA ARG A 16 -4.80 -7.03 6.72
C ARG A 16 -4.03 -8.03 7.58
N PHE A 17 -3.75 -9.22 7.06
CA PHE A 17 -2.99 -10.22 7.80
C PHE A 17 -1.53 -9.82 7.99
N HIS A 18 -0.90 -9.21 6.98
CA HIS A 18 0.45 -8.65 7.07
C HIS A 18 0.58 -7.65 8.24
N LEU A 19 -0.37 -6.71 8.35
CA LEU A 19 -0.42 -5.76 9.46
C LEU A 19 -0.67 -6.44 10.82
N LEU A 20 -1.62 -7.38 10.88
CA LEU A 20 -1.95 -8.09 12.11
C LEU A 20 -0.76 -8.90 12.64
N GLN A 21 0.04 -9.49 11.74
CA GLN A 21 1.25 -10.22 12.12
C GLN A 21 2.30 -9.25 12.68
N LEU A 22 2.56 -8.14 11.99
CA LEU A 22 3.49 -7.10 12.46
C LEU A 22 3.08 -6.54 13.83
N GLU A 23 1.79 -6.23 14.02
CA GLU A 23 1.26 -5.70 15.28
C GLU A 23 1.50 -6.67 16.45
N ARG A 24 1.23 -7.97 16.24
CA ARG A 24 1.48 -9.02 17.24
C ARG A 24 2.95 -9.18 17.57
N ASP A 25 3.81 -9.20 16.55
CA ASP A 25 5.25 -9.30 16.75
C ASP A 25 5.80 -8.09 17.53
N MET A 26 5.25 -6.89 17.30
CA MET A 26 5.59 -5.70 18.07
C MET A 26 5.04 -5.72 19.50
N GLN A 27 3.80 -6.20 19.71
CA GLN A 27 3.23 -6.40 21.05
C GLN A 27 4.13 -7.33 21.90
N ASP A 28 4.56 -8.45 21.31
CA ASP A 28 5.45 -9.42 21.95
C ASP A 28 6.84 -8.82 22.21
N MET A 29 7.43 -8.15 21.22
CA MET A 29 8.74 -7.49 21.33
C MET A 29 8.76 -6.42 22.44
N LEU A 30 7.68 -5.63 22.57
CA LEU A 30 7.56 -4.55 23.55
C LEU A 30 7.08 -5.04 24.92
N GLY A 31 6.54 -6.27 25.01
CA GLY A 31 5.85 -6.75 26.20
C GLY A 31 4.59 -5.95 26.52
N ASP A 32 3.95 -5.35 25.51
CA ASP A 32 2.77 -4.51 25.64
C ASP A 32 1.62 -5.08 24.78
N PRO A 33 0.66 -5.81 25.37
CA PRO A 33 -0.47 -6.37 24.63
C PRO A 33 -1.48 -5.32 24.16
N THR A 34 -1.31 -4.05 24.53
CA THR A 34 -2.18 -2.94 24.12
C THR A 34 -1.58 -2.09 23.01
N PHE A 35 -0.33 -2.36 22.62
CA PHE A 35 0.28 -1.72 21.46
C PHE A 35 -0.59 -1.95 20.22
N ALA A 36 -0.81 -0.89 19.46
CA ALA A 36 -1.58 -0.93 18.22
C ALA A 36 -0.91 -0.08 17.15
N LEU A 37 -1.02 -0.52 15.90
CA LEU A 37 -0.49 0.22 14.76
C LEU A 37 -1.37 1.45 14.46
N PRO A 38 -0.82 2.69 14.46
CA PRO A 38 -1.58 3.86 14.04
C PRO A 38 -1.75 3.87 12.51
N TYR A 39 -2.55 4.81 12.02
CA TYR A 39 -2.78 5.01 10.59
C TYR A 39 -2.44 6.42 10.13
N TRP A 40 -2.18 6.55 8.82
CA TRP A 40 -2.05 7.84 8.15
C TRP A 40 -3.23 8.06 7.22
N ASN A 41 -4.08 9.02 7.56
CA ASN A 41 -5.10 9.48 6.63
C ASN A 41 -4.41 10.23 5.48
N PHE A 42 -4.05 9.51 4.42
CA PHE A 42 -3.47 10.10 3.21
C PHE A 42 -4.50 10.79 2.33
N ALA A 43 -5.81 10.65 2.59
CA ALA A 43 -6.88 11.25 1.80
C ALA A 43 -7.16 12.70 2.20
N ILE A 44 -6.13 13.54 2.15
CA ILE A 44 -6.15 14.95 2.57
C ILE A 44 -6.04 15.94 1.40
N GLY A 45 -5.83 15.43 0.18
CA GLY A 45 -5.50 16.23 -0.99
C GLY A 45 -4.14 16.93 -0.84
N GLY A 46 -3.83 17.82 -1.80
CA GLY A 46 -2.60 18.61 -1.73
C GLY A 46 -1.32 17.82 -2.05
N SER A 47 -0.17 18.47 -1.86
CA SER A 47 1.16 17.97 -2.27
C SER A 47 2.12 17.71 -1.11
N ASP A 48 1.64 17.84 0.13
CA ASP A 48 2.48 17.76 1.32
C ASP A 48 2.28 16.39 1.99
N CYS A 49 3.39 15.78 2.42
CA CYS A 49 3.36 14.64 3.34
C CYS A 49 3.32 15.17 4.77
N ASP A 50 2.12 15.25 5.35
CA ASP A 50 1.87 15.85 6.67
C ASP A 50 2.48 15.05 7.84
N ILE A 51 2.75 13.77 7.64
CA ILE A 51 3.46 12.93 8.62
C ILE A 51 4.99 12.95 8.45
N CYS A 52 5.53 13.48 7.35
CA CYS A 52 6.96 13.48 7.05
C CYS A 52 7.71 14.57 7.84
N THR A 53 7.78 14.39 9.16
CA THR A 53 8.50 15.22 10.12
C THR A 53 9.49 14.38 10.92
N ASP A 54 10.54 14.98 11.48
CA ASP A 54 11.57 14.25 12.23
C ASP A 54 11.06 13.60 13.53
N ASP A 55 9.94 14.09 14.06
CA ASP A 55 9.26 13.51 15.24
C ASP A 55 8.42 12.26 14.90
N LEU A 56 8.12 12.05 13.62
CA LEU A 56 7.31 10.93 13.12
C LEU A 56 8.15 10.08 12.16
N VAL A 57 7.82 10.05 10.86
CA VAL A 57 8.45 9.14 9.88
C VAL A 57 9.68 9.72 9.20
N GLY A 58 10.11 10.93 9.57
CA GLY A 58 11.30 11.62 9.08
C GLY A 58 11.01 12.69 8.03
N ALA A 59 11.58 13.87 8.22
CA ALA A 59 11.50 14.96 7.25
C ALA A 59 12.38 14.69 6.03
N ARG A 60 12.21 15.50 4.98
CA ARG A 60 13.11 15.53 3.83
C ARG A 60 14.47 16.08 4.26
N SER A 61 15.56 15.45 3.80
CA SER A 61 16.92 15.94 4.03
C SER A 61 17.19 17.24 3.27
N THR A 62 17.90 18.17 3.91
CA THR A 62 18.37 19.41 3.29
C THR A 62 19.59 19.20 2.39
N PHE A 63 20.27 18.05 2.49
CA PHE A 63 21.49 17.72 1.73
C PHE A 63 21.20 16.89 0.47
N ASP A 64 20.13 16.09 0.49
CA ASP A 64 19.68 15.28 -0.64
C ASP A 64 18.15 15.18 -0.60
N ILE A 65 17.49 15.75 -1.62
CA ILE A 65 16.02 15.81 -1.74
C ILE A 65 15.34 14.43 -1.75
N ASN A 66 16.07 13.38 -2.12
CA ASN A 66 15.54 12.02 -2.15
C ASN A 66 15.85 11.22 -0.88
N SER A 67 16.45 11.84 0.13
CA SER A 67 16.84 11.19 1.38
C SER A 67 16.04 11.72 2.56
N ILE A 68 15.93 10.89 3.59
CA ILE A 68 15.35 11.25 4.89
C ILE A 68 16.37 12.10 5.68
N SER A 69 15.89 13.11 6.41
CA SER A 69 16.66 13.94 7.32
C SER A 69 17.45 13.09 8.32
N SER A 70 18.72 13.45 8.55
CA SER A 70 19.62 12.74 9.46
C SER A 70 19.20 12.79 10.92
N ASN A 71 18.22 13.64 11.27
CA ASN A 71 17.66 13.71 12.62
C ASN A 71 16.62 12.62 12.89
N SER A 72 16.09 11.97 11.85
CA SER A 72 15.18 10.84 12.00
C SER A 72 15.96 9.52 12.04
N VAL A 73 15.54 8.60 12.92
CA VAL A 73 16.12 7.25 13.00
C VAL A 73 16.02 6.49 11.68
N PHE A 74 14.99 6.78 10.87
CA PHE A 74 14.75 6.13 9.58
C PHE A 74 15.78 6.51 8.52
N SER A 75 16.57 7.57 8.69
CA SER A 75 17.69 7.86 7.77
C SER A 75 18.82 6.84 7.87
N GLN A 76 18.87 6.07 8.96
CA GLN A 76 19.88 5.04 9.21
C GLN A 76 19.46 3.68 8.65
N TRP A 77 18.17 3.49 8.37
CA TRP A 77 17.65 2.24 7.83
C TRP A 77 18.25 1.98 6.44
N ARG A 78 18.50 0.70 6.19
CA ARG A 78 18.95 0.17 4.92
C ARG A 78 17.92 -0.81 4.40
N VAL A 79 17.72 -0.80 3.09
CA VAL A 79 16.71 -1.63 2.45
C VAL A 79 17.22 -3.06 2.25
N ILE A 80 16.30 -4.00 2.20
CA ILE A 80 16.50 -5.38 1.72
C ILE A 80 15.69 -5.61 0.45
N CYS A 81 16.02 -6.66 -0.29
CA CYS A 81 15.31 -7.11 -1.50
C CYS A 81 15.43 -6.19 -2.73
N GLU A 82 16.45 -5.34 -2.81
CA GLU A 82 16.68 -4.40 -3.93
C GLU A 82 17.22 -5.08 -5.20
N SER A 83 17.89 -6.23 -5.08
CA SER A 83 18.60 -6.89 -6.19
C SER A 83 17.70 -7.82 -7.02
N VAL A 84 16.55 -7.34 -7.50
CA VAL A 84 15.58 -8.16 -8.25
C VAL A 84 16.19 -8.83 -9.50
N ASP A 85 17.05 -8.12 -10.24
CA ASP A 85 17.73 -8.66 -11.42
C ASP A 85 18.58 -9.89 -11.09
N ASP A 86 19.23 -9.92 -9.91
CA ASP A 86 20.01 -11.08 -9.46
C ASP A 86 19.08 -12.24 -9.07
N TYR A 87 17.96 -11.96 -8.40
CA TYR A 87 16.99 -12.98 -8.00
C TYR A 87 16.39 -13.68 -9.22
N ASP A 88 15.97 -12.88 -10.22
CA ASP A 88 15.34 -13.37 -11.44
C ASP A 88 16.32 -14.11 -12.36
N SER A 89 17.56 -13.61 -12.48
CA SER A 89 18.56 -14.23 -13.37
C SER A 89 19.24 -15.46 -12.78
N LEU A 90 19.44 -15.51 -11.46
CA LEU A 90 20.12 -16.60 -10.77
C LEU A 90 19.15 -17.60 -10.13
N GLY A 91 17.86 -17.30 -10.08
CA GLY A 91 16.85 -18.12 -9.39
C GLY A 91 17.03 -18.14 -7.87
N THR A 92 17.57 -17.06 -7.30
CA THR A 92 17.72 -16.88 -5.85
C THR A 92 16.53 -16.10 -5.28
N VAL A 93 16.47 -16.00 -3.95
CA VAL A 93 15.47 -15.19 -3.24
C VAL A 93 16.17 -14.09 -2.45
N CYS A 94 15.43 -13.04 -2.11
CA CYS A 94 15.89 -12.00 -1.20
C CYS A 94 16.47 -12.61 0.08
N ASN A 95 17.62 -12.08 0.51
CA ASN A 95 18.27 -12.43 1.77
C ASN A 95 18.19 -11.24 2.76
N ASN A 96 18.85 -11.37 3.91
CA ASN A 96 18.88 -10.34 4.94
C ASN A 96 20.03 -9.33 4.77
N THR A 97 20.69 -9.29 3.60
CA THR A 97 21.76 -8.34 3.35
C THR A 97 21.16 -6.97 3.04
N GLU A 98 21.42 -6.02 3.93
CA GLU A 98 21.07 -4.62 3.77
C GLU A 98 21.92 -3.93 2.69
N THR A 99 21.28 -3.11 1.85
CA THR A 99 21.93 -2.40 0.73
C THR A 99 21.91 -0.87 0.89
N SER A 100 21.01 -0.19 0.20
CA SER A 100 20.95 1.26 0.06
C SER A 100 20.06 1.91 1.14
N PRO A 101 20.19 3.22 1.43
CA PRO A 101 19.21 3.93 2.27
C PRO A 101 17.83 3.96 1.62
N ILE A 102 16.80 4.14 2.46
CA ILE A 102 15.46 4.51 2.00
C ILE A 102 15.54 5.79 1.15
N ARG A 103 14.90 5.75 -0.01
CA ARG A 103 14.69 6.90 -0.89
C ARG A 103 13.25 7.36 -0.77
N ARG A 104 13.04 8.65 -0.52
CA ARG A 104 11.69 9.23 -0.40
C ARG A 104 11.71 10.70 -0.83
N ASN A 105 10.85 11.04 -1.78
CA ASN A 105 10.70 12.40 -2.29
C ASN A 105 9.23 12.73 -2.58
N PRO A 106 8.42 12.99 -1.53
CA PRO A 106 6.99 13.18 -1.68
C PRO A 106 6.67 14.31 -2.68
N ALA A 107 5.69 14.09 -3.55
CA ALA A 107 5.33 14.96 -4.68
C ALA A 107 6.44 15.21 -5.72
N GLY A 108 7.57 14.50 -5.65
CA GLY A 108 8.76 14.78 -6.45
C GLY A 108 8.72 14.28 -7.90
N ASN A 109 7.70 13.52 -8.30
CA ASN A 109 7.64 12.92 -9.64
C ASN A 109 7.15 13.92 -10.70
N VAL A 110 8.04 14.81 -11.14
CA VAL A 110 7.76 15.84 -12.16
C VAL A 110 7.40 15.25 -13.54
N ALA A 111 7.81 14.01 -13.83
CA ALA A 111 7.49 13.32 -15.07
C ALA A 111 6.03 12.82 -15.09
N ARG A 112 5.39 12.70 -13.93
CA ARG A 112 4.00 12.24 -13.79
C ARG A 112 3.22 13.14 -12.83
N PRO A 113 2.76 14.33 -13.27
CA PRO A 113 2.07 15.30 -12.42
C PRO A 113 0.86 14.75 -11.64
N MET A 114 0.17 13.74 -12.20
CA MET A 114 -0.98 13.07 -11.57
C MET A 114 -0.65 12.40 -10.23
N VAL A 115 0.62 12.03 -9.98
CA VAL A 115 1.05 11.41 -8.71
C VAL A 115 1.72 12.40 -7.77
N GLN A 116 1.71 13.70 -8.07
CA GLN A 116 2.28 14.73 -7.20
C GLN A 116 1.30 15.24 -6.14
N ARG A 117 0.07 14.71 -6.13
CA ARG A 117 -0.96 15.07 -5.15
C ARG A 117 -1.58 13.82 -4.56
N LEU A 118 -1.89 13.89 -3.28
CA LEU A 118 -2.57 12.82 -2.55
C LEU A 118 -4.06 12.73 -2.94
N PRO A 119 -4.73 11.60 -2.66
CA PRO A 119 -6.17 11.46 -2.82
C PRO A 119 -6.94 12.53 -2.05
N GLU A 120 -8.09 12.95 -2.56
CA GLU A 120 -8.98 13.89 -1.88
C GLU A 120 -9.88 13.14 -0.88
N PRO A 121 -10.39 13.79 0.18
CA PRO A 121 -11.30 13.14 1.12
C PRO A 121 -12.56 12.55 0.45
N ARG A 122 -12.99 13.17 -0.66
CA ARG A 122 -14.14 12.69 -1.45
C ARG A 122 -13.87 11.35 -2.12
N ASP A 123 -12.63 11.03 -2.46
CA ASP A 123 -12.26 9.78 -3.14
C ASP A 123 -12.56 8.57 -2.25
N VAL A 124 -12.30 8.68 -0.95
CA VAL A 124 -12.65 7.63 0.03
C VAL A 124 -14.16 7.46 0.13
N LEU A 125 -14.91 8.57 0.16
CA LEU A 125 -16.38 8.51 0.23
C LEU A 125 -16.96 7.84 -1.01
N ASP A 126 -16.50 8.20 -2.21
CA ASP A 126 -16.99 7.62 -3.46
C ASP A 126 -16.66 6.12 -3.57
N CYS A 127 -15.45 5.73 -3.15
CA CYS A 127 -15.05 4.32 -3.12
C CYS A 127 -15.93 3.48 -2.17
N LEU A 128 -16.31 4.05 -1.03
CA LEU A 128 -17.18 3.39 -0.04
C LEU A 128 -18.65 3.27 -0.48
N GLU A 129 -19.06 3.83 -1.61
CA GLU A 129 -20.41 3.63 -2.17
C GLU A 129 -20.49 2.41 -3.12
N LEU A 130 -19.36 1.79 -3.46
CA LEU A 130 -19.32 0.63 -4.35
C LEU A 130 -19.83 -0.64 -3.65
N ASN A 131 -20.96 -1.18 -4.10
CA ASN A 131 -21.59 -2.34 -3.46
C ASN A 131 -20.87 -3.67 -3.69
N ALA A 132 -20.22 -3.85 -4.84
CA ALA A 132 -19.54 -5.09 -5.17
C ALA A 132 -18.12 -5.09 -4.60
N PHE A 133 -17.77 -6.11 -3.81
CA PHE A 133 -16.40 -6.27 -3.31
C PHE A 133 -15.41 -6.32 -4.47
N ASP A 134 -15.68 -7.19 -5.45
CA ASP A 134 -14.91 -7.29 -6.67
C ASP A 134 -15.80 -7.74 -7.83
N THR A 135 -15.30 -7.59 -9.06
CA THR A 135 -16.01 -7.93 -10.29
C THR A 135 -15.07 -8.65 -11.25
N PRO A 136 -15.58 -9.53 -12.13
CA PRO A 136 -14.78 -10.13 -13.20
C PRO A 136 -14.06 -9.05 -14.03
N PRO A 137 -12.79 -9.27 -14.43
CA PRO A 137 -12.04 -10.53 -14.36
C PRO A 137 -11.28 -10.75 -13.04
N TYR A 138 -11.65 -10.04 -11.96
CA TYR A 138 -10.99 -10.10 -10.64
C TYR A 138 -9.50 -9.70 -10.71
N TYR A 139 -9.21 -8.69 -11.51
CA TYR A 139 -7.85 -8.23 -11.81
C TYR A 139 -7.71 -6.71 -11.65
N SER A 140 -6.54 -6.16 -11.95
CA SER A 140 -6.29 -4.71 -11.98
C SER A 140 -7.14 -3.94 -13.00
N THR A 141 -7.86 -4.64 -13.88
CA THR A 141 -8.75 -4.09 -14.91
C THR A 141 -10.24 -4.18 -14.56
N SER A 142 -10.58 -4.60 -13.35
CA SER A 142 -11.98 -4.72 -12.88
C SER A 142 -12.64 -3.34 -12.69
N SER A 143 -13.80 -3.14 -13.32
CA SER A 143 -14.66 -1.96 -13.11
C SER A 143 -15.78 -2.24 -12.12
N GLU A 144 -16.30 -1.20 -11.47
CA GLU A 144 -17.37 -1.31 -10.45
C GLU A 144 -16.98 -2.25 -9.30
N SER A 145 -15.68 -2.34 -9.01
CA SER A 145 -15.08 -3.19 -7.98
C SER A 145 -14.55 -2.33 -6.85
N PHE A 146 -15.06 -2.50 -5.64
CA PHE A 146 -14.52 -1.84 -4.45
C PHE A 146 -13.04 -2.14 -4.29
N ARG A 147 -12.64 -3.41 -4.36
CA ARG A 147 -11.25 -3.87 -4.21
C ARG A 147 -10.34 -3.17 -5.21
N ASN A 148 -10.70 -3.14 -6.49
CA ASN A 148 -9.87 -2.51 -7.52
C ASN A 148 -9.80 -0.98 -7.37
N THR A 149 -10.87 -0.39 -6.81
CA THR A 149 -10.96 1.05 -6.56
C THR A 149 -10.10 1.45 -5.36
N ILE A 150 -10.22 0.78 -4.21
CA ILE A 150 -9.41 1.10 -3.03
C ILE A 150 -7.92 0.83 -3.28
N GLU A 151 -7.61 -0.26 -4.00
CA GLU A 151 -6.24 -0.57 -4.45
C GLU A 151 -5.68 0.54 -5.34
N GLY A 152 -6.55 1.17 -6.15
CA GLY A 152 -6.23 2.39 -6.87
C GLY A 152 -5.94 2.21 -8.35
N TYR A 153 -6.48 1.17 -8.98
CA TYR A 153 -6.44 0.99 -10.44
C TYR A 153 -7.68 1.56 -11.15
N SER A 154 -8.76 1.80 -10.42
CA SER A 154 -9.97 2.47 -10.91
C SER A 154 -10.06 3.91 -10.40
N ALA A 155 -10.85 4.74 -11.07
CA ALA A 155 -11.30 6.00 -10.51
C ALA A 155 -12.11 5.76 -9.22
N PRO A 156 -12.17 6.72 -8.27
CA PRO A 156 -12.85 6.53 -6.99
C PRO A 156 -14.32 6.11 -7.09
N GLN A 157 -14.99 6.38 -8.23
CA GLN A 157 -16.36 5.98 -8.49
C GLN A 157 -16.51 4.58 -9.11
N GLY A 158 -15.43 3.81 -9.27
CA GLY A 158 -15.46 2.41 -9.73
C GLY A 158 -15.03 2.17 -11.17
N THR A 159 -15.05 3.19 -12.03
CA THR A 159 -14.69 3.04 -13.46
C THR A 159 -13.19 2.77 -13.61
N TYR A 160 -12.83 1.64 -14.23
CA TYR A 160 -11.45 1.36 -14.61
C TYR A 160 -10.98 2.30 -15.73
N ASP A 161 -9.77 2.84 -15.57
CA ASP A 161 -9.05 3.57 -16.61
C ASP A 161 -7.55 3.24 -16.48
N PRO A 162 -6.89 2.72 -17.54
CA PRO A 162 -5.49 2.32 -17.48
C PRO A 162 -4.53 3.44 -17.02
N VAL A 163 -4.88 4.71 -17.24
CA VAL A 163 -4.02 5.84 -16.86
C VAL A 163 -4.25 6.33 -15.43
N VAL A 164 -5.36 5.96 -14.80
CA VAL A 164 -5.71 6.41 -13.46
C VAL A 164 -4.90 5.65 -12.40
N ARG A 165 -4.40 6.39 -11.42
CA ARG A 165 -3.94 5.84 -10.15
C ARG A 165 -4.58 6.67 -9.05
N SER A 166 -5.32 6.02 -8.16
CA SER A 166 -6.07 6.66 -7.08
C SER A 166 -5.71 6.02 -5.74
N LEU A 167 -6.25 6.56 -4.64
CA LEU A 167 -6.24 5.95 -3.30
C LEU A 167 -4.89 5.31 -2.92
N HIS A 168 -4.85 4.00 -2.64
CA HIS A 168 -3.65 3.28 -2.20
C HIS A 168 -2.47 3.42 -3.18
N ASN A 169 -2.67 3.10 -4.46
CA ASN A 169 -1.61 3.21 -5.47
C ASN A 169 -1.11 4.65 -5.62
N LEU A 170 -2.01 5.63 -5.53
CA LEU A 170 -1.62 7.04 -5.58
C LEU A 170 -0.76 7.43 -4.37
N ALA A 171 -1.12 6.99 -3.16
CA ALA A 171 -0.35 7.25 -1.96
C ALA A 171 1.06 6.63 -2.03
N HIS A 172 1.21 5.41 -2.57
CA HIS A 172 2.52 4.81 -2.83
C HIS A 172 3.34 5.61 -3.85
N LEU A 173 2.75 5.94 -5.00
CA LEU A 173 3.44 6.65 -6.07
C LEU A 173 3.81 8.09 -5.69
N PHE A 174 3.01 8.72 -4.83
CA PHE A 174 3.26 10.05 -4.29
C PHE A 174 4.60 10.15 -3.56
N LEU A 175 5.03 9.08 -2.89
CA LEU A 175 6.31 9.04 -2.17
C LEU A 175 7.53 9.11 -3.10
N ASN A 176 7.37 8.75 -4.39
CA ASN A 176 8.39 8.84 -5.43
C ASN A 176 9.78 8.33 -4.96
N GLY A 177 9.83 7.07 -4.54
CA GLY A 177 11.01 6.46 -3.94
C GLY A 177 10.81 4.99 -3.61
N THR A 178 11.47 4.50 -2.56
CA THR A 178 11.39 3.13 -2.04
C THR A 178 9.94 2.71 -1.79
N GLY A 179 9.15 3.58 -1.11
CA GLY A 179 7.73 3.35 -0.83
C GLY A 179 6.83 3.23 -2.07
N GLY A 180 7.30 3.61 -3.26
CA GLY A 180 6.54 3.54 -4.52
C GLY A 180 6.85 2.33 -5.40
N GLN A 181 7.68 1.39 -4.93
CA GLN A 181 8.09 0.21 -5.67
C GLN A 181 7.58 -1.05 -4.97
N THR A 182 6.75 -1.87 -5.62
CA THR A 182 6.05 -3.01 -4.98
C THR A 182 6.98 -3.97 -4.23
N HIS A 183 8.16 -4.26 -4.78
CA HIS A 183 9.14 -5.18 -4.18
C HIS A 183 9.95 -4.57 -3.02
N LEU A 184 9.87 -3.25 -2.81
CA LEU A 184 10.63 -2.52 -1.79
C LEU A 184 9.78 -1.72 -0.83
N SER A 185 8.50 -1.48 -1.12
CA SER A 185 7.68 -0.48 -0.43
C SER A 185 7.64 -0.66 1.09
N PRO A 186 7.62 -1.88 1.67
CA PRO A 186 7.64 -2.05 3.12
C PRO A 186 8.94 -1.62 3.81
N ASN A 187 10.04 -1.39 3.06
CA ASN A 187 11.27 -0.84 3.63
C ASN A 187 11.10 0.62 4.09
N ASP A 188 10.12 1.37 3.53
CA ASP A 188 9.74 2.69 4.05
C ASP A 188 8.66 2.51 5.12
N PRO A 189 8.87 2.96 6.38
CA PRO A 189 7.91 2.77 7.47
C PRO A 189 6.54 3.42 7.21
N ILE A 190 6.43 4.36 6.26
CA ILE A 190 5.13 4.90 5.82
C ILE A 190 4.20 3.79 5.32
N PHE A 191 4.73 2.69 4.78
CA PHE A 191 3.96 1.54 4.33
C PHE A 191 2.97 1.07 5.40
N VAL A 192 3.41 0.94 6.64
CA VAL A 192 2.57 0.46 7.75
C VAL A 192 1.37 1.39 7.94
N LEU A 193 1.61 2.70 8.02
CA LEU A 193 0.58 3.72 8.25
C LEU A 193 -0.39 3.87 7.06
N LEU A 194 0.13 3.71 5.85
CA LEU A 194 -0.64 3.73 4.60
C LEU A 194 -1.59 2.53 4.54
N HIS A 195 -1.09 1.34 4.87
CA HIS A 195 -1.88 0.12 4.82
C HIS A 195 -2.87 0.01 5.97
N THR A 196 -2.58 0.51 7.18
CA THR A 196 -3.59 0.56 8.25
C THR A 196 -4.75 1.50 7.90
N PHE A 197 -4.50 2.61 7.19
CA PHE A 197 -5.60 3.45 6.68
C PHE A 197 -6.39 2.75 5.57
N THR A 198 -5.69 2.04 4.67
CA THR A 198 -6.35 1.20 3.65
C THR A 198 -7.23 0.13 4.29
N ASP A 199 -6.74 -0.52 5.35
CA ASP A 199 -7.49 -1.51 6.12
C ASP A 199 -8.69 -0.91 6.85
N ALA A 200 -8.57 0.31 7.37
CA ALA A 200 -9.69 1.03 7.98
C ALA A 200 -10.82 1.32 6.96
N VAL A 201 -10.46 1.69 5.72
CA VAL A 201 -11.45 1.86 4.63
C VAL A 201 -12.10 0.52 4.27
N PHE A 202 -11.32 -0.56 4.22
CA PHE A 202 -11.85 -1.91 4.00
C PHE A 202 -12.80 -2.34 5.13
N ASP A 203 -12.45 -2.09 6.39
CA ASP A 203 -13.28 -2.44 7.54
C ASP A 203 -14.61 -1.67 7.53
N GLU A 204 -14.58 -0.37 7.22
CA GLU A 204 -15.78 0.43 7.06
C GLU A 204 -16.65 -0.08 5.91
N TRP A 205 -16.04 -0.53 4.81
CA TRP A 205 -16.77 -1.14 3.70
C TRP A 205 -17.48 -2.44 4.11
N LEU A 206 -16.79 -3.32 4.84
CA LEU A 206 -17.37 -4.55 5.41
C LEU A 206 -18.57 -4.23 6.32
N ARG A 207 -18.44 -3.21 7.18
CA ARG A 207 -19.48 -2.79 8.11
C ARG A 207 -20.71 -2.22 7.40
N ARG A 208 -20.51 -1.44 6.33
CA ARG A 208 -21.60 -0.82 5.54
C ARG A 208 -22.39 -1.84 4.74
N HIS A 209 -21.71 -2.73 4.03
CA HIS A 209 -22.34 -3.61 3.04
C HIS A 209 -22.68 -4.99 3.59
N GLN A 210 -22.08 -5.39 4.72
CA GLN A 210 -22.24 -6.71 5.32
C GLN A 210 -22.18 -7.83 4.25
N PRO A 211 -21.12 -7.83 3.43
CA PRO A 211 -21.01 -8.76 2.33
C PRO A 211 -21.00 -10.18 2.91
N GLY A 212 -21.95 -11.01 2.50
CA GLY A 212 -21.88 -12.44 2.81
C GLY A 212 -20.62 -13.06 2.20
N GLU A 213 -20.32 -14.31 2.53
CA GLU A 213 -19.10 -14.94 2.03
C GLU A 213 -19.03 -15.12 0.49
N VAL A 214 -20.18 -15.01 -0.19
CA VAL A 214 -20.34 -15.28 -1.64
C VAL A 214 -19.70 -14.20 -2.52
N VAL A 215 -19.31 -13.05 -1.96
CA VAL A 215 -18.78 -11.93 -2.75
C VAL A 215 -17.30 -12.10 -3.14
N TYR A 216 -16.59 -13.05 -2.50
CA TYR A 216 -15.21 -13.41 -2.87
C TYR A 216 -15.21 -14.57 -3.88
N PRO A 217 -14.49 -14.47 -5.02
CA PRO A 217 -14.49 -15.52 -6.04
C PRO A 217 -13.85 -16.80 -5.52
N GLU A 218 -14.57 -17.93 -5.63
CA GLU A 218 -14.04 -19.24 -5.25
C GLU A 218 -12.98 -19.77 -6.22
N GLU A 219 -13.08 -19.38 -7.49
CA GLU A 219 -12.27 -19.84 -8.61
C GLU A 219 -12.12 -18.75 -9.68
N ASN A 220 -11.20 -18.99 -10.62
CA ASN A 220 -10.92 -18.11 -11.77
C ASN A 220 -10.43 -16.69 -11.43
N ALA A 221 -10.07 -16.42 -10.16
CA ALA A 221 -9.25 -15.27 -9.83
C ALA A 221 -7.78 -15.53 -10.23
N PRO A 222 -6.93 -14.49 -10.31
CA PRO A 222 -5.49 -14.66 -10.41
C PRO A 222 -4.97 -15.64 -9.35
N ILE A 223 -3.91 -16.39 -9.69
CA ILE A 223 -3.31 -17.34 -8.75
C ILE A 223 -2.93 -16.63 -7.45
N GLY A 224 -3.29 -17.20 -6.30
CA GLY A 224 -3.14 -16.55 -5.00
C GLY A 224 -4.40 -15.84 -4.48
N HIS A 225 -5.36 -15.49 -5.35
CA HIS A 225 -6.49 -14.62 -4.98
C HIS A 225 -7.85 -15.35 -4.90
N ASN A 226 -7.91 -16.66 -5.14
CA ASN A 226 -9.13 -17.43 -4.89
C ASN A 226 -9.45 -17.42 -3.38
N ARG A 227 -10.74 -17.35 -3.02
CA ARG A 227 -11.25 -17.22 -1.64
C ARG A 227 -10.62 -18.18 -0.62
N ARG A 228 -10.31 -19.41 -1.05
CA ARG A 228 -9.77 -20.47 -0.18
C ARG A 228 -8.26 -20.69 -0.34
N PHE A 229 -7.57 -19.80 -1.04
CA PHE A 229 -6.13 -19.85 -1.15
C PHE A 229 -5.50 -19.48 0.19
N ASN A 230 -4.47 -20.21 0.62
CA ASN A 230 -3.69 -19.80 1.79
C ASN A 230 -2.80 -18.63 1.36
N MET A 231 -3.00 -17.45 1.96
CA MET A 231 -2.20 -16.26 1.66
C MET A 231 -0.71 -16.59 1.77
N VAL A 232 0.05 -16.29 0.71
CA VAL A 232 1.48 -16.61 0.55
C VAL A 232 2.34 -15.57 1.23
#